data_AF-A0A530AW36-F1
#
_entry.id   AF-A0A530AW36-F1
#
_cell.length_a   1.000
_cell.length_b   1.000
_cell.length_c   1.000
_cell.angle_alpha   90.00
_cell.angle_beta   90.00
_cell.angle_gamma   90.00
#
_symmetry.space_group_name_H-M   'P 1'
#
loop_
_entity.id
_entity.type
_entity.pdbx_description
1 polymer ?
#
loop_
_entity_poly.entity_id
_entity_poly.type
_entity_poly.pdbx_seq_one_letter_code
_entity_poly.pdbx_strand_id
1 'polypeptide(L)'
;AQKAGGNVSRSGRIGSGKRSQFGRGRAASIQANRLLTGRSRVATIKTRVVRHSKHGAPLSTHLNYLSREGVTRDDAKARMFGPEIDDASTTDFVARCKDDRHHFRFIVSPEDAVEMADLKSFTRDLMRLMEKDLGTALDWIAVDHWNTDNPHIHVILRGRTDDGQDLVISRDYISRGMRDRASELITQELGPRSDLEIRRHVQRQVEAERWTGLDRQLMRDARDNAVIDLAPHADRLPDEFTALKLGRLRKLETLGLAEQLGPGQWIVSERAEATLREMGERADIIKRLHR
;
A
#
# COMPACT_ATOMS: atom_id res chain seq x y z
N ALA A 1 7.48 26.20 32.14
CA ALA A 1 6.81 24.91 31.91
C ALA A 1 5.30 25.13 31.92
N GLN A 2 4.64 25.02 30.76
CA GLN A 2 3.21 25.29 30.61
C GLN A 2 2.55 23.99 30.17
N LYS A 3 1.71 23.41 31.03
CA LYS A 3 0.95 22.18 30.78
C LYS A 3 -0.23 22.46 29.85
N ALA A 4 -0.55 21.50 28.99
CA ALA A 4 -1.75 21.48 28.17
C ALA A 4 -3.01 21.50 29.06
N GLY A 5 -3.78 22.58 28.96
CA GLY A 5 -5.04 22.78 29.67
C GLY A 5 -5.53 24.21 29.44
N GLY A 6 -6.76 24.36 28.93
CA GLY A 6 -7.30 25.61 28.39
C GLY A 6 -7.24 26.83 29.32
N ASN A 7 -7.16 28.02 28.71
CA ASN A 7 -7.22 29.30 29.42
C ASN A 7 -8.64 29.55 29.95
N VAL A 8 -8.75 29.69 31.28
CA VAL A 8 -9.94 30.22 31.96
C VAL A 8 -9.80 31.73 32.05
N SER A 9 -10.77 32.49 31.51
CA SER A 9 -10.84 33.94 31.72
C SER A 9 -11.50 34.24 33.08
N ARG A 10 -11.16 35.40 33.65
CA ARG A 10 -11.55 35.86 35.00
C ARG A 10 -13.06 36.13 35.22
N SER A 11 -13.93 35.65 34.33
CA SER A 11 -15.40 35.81 34.41
C SER A 11 -16.22 34.52 34.23
N GLY A 12 -15.60 33.34 34.32
CA GLY A 12 -16.32 32.07 34.53
C GLY A 12 -17.23 31.59 33.39
N ARG A 13 -17.14 32.17 32.18
CA ARG A 13 -17.84 31.66 31.00
C ARG A 13 -16.96 30.71 30.20
N ILE A 14 -17.40 29.46 30.03
CA ILE A 14 -16.84 28.51 29.06
C ILE A 14 -17.23 29.02 27.67
N GLY A 15 -16.38 29.86 27.08
CA GLY A 15 -16.50 30.24 25.68
C GLY A 15 -15.94 29.13 24.79
N SER A 16 -16.62 28.82 23.69
CA SER A 16 -16.07 27.98 22.63
C SER A 16 -14.70 28.52 22.23
N GLY A 17 -13.64 27.75 22.48
CA GLY A 17 -12.28 28.16 22.16
C GLY A 17 -12.21 28.69 20.73
N LYS A 18 -11.70 29.91 20.56
CA LYS A 18 -11.42 30.50 19.25
C LYS A 18 -10.57 29.49 18.48
N ARG A 19 -11.17 28.75 17.55
CA ARG A 19 -10.42 27.98 16.55
C ARG A 19 -9.50 28.98 15.86
N SER A 20 -8.19 28.70 15.91
CA SER A 20 -7.19 29.43 15.13
C SER A 20 -7.70 29.63 13.70
N GLN A 21 -7.79 30.88 13.25
CA GLN A 21 -8.14 31.24 11.86
C GLN A 21 -6.94 31.14 10.91
N PHE A 22 -5.85 30.49 11.34
CA PHE A 22 -4.66 30.29 10.51
C PHE A 22 -4.96 29.25 9.41
N GLY A 23 -5.32 29.72 8.22
CA GLY A 23 -5.59 28.91 7.02
C GLY A 23 -7.07 28.77 6.66
N ARG A 24 -7.75 29.88 6.32
CA ARG A 24 -9.06 29.83 5.65
C ARG A 24 -8.95 28.95 4.39
N GLY A 25 -9.87 28.00 4.20
CA GLY A 25 -9.87 27.09 3.04
C GLY A 25 -9.11 25.77 3.20
N ARG A 26 -8.32 25.57 4.27
CA ARG A 26 -7.53 24.33 4.47
C ARG A 26 -8.38 23.06 4.60
N ALA A 27 -9.54 23.15 5.24
CA ALA A 27 -10.46 22.01 5.34
C ALA A 27 -11.05 21.65 3.96
N ALA A 28 -11.35 22.66 3.13
CA ALA A 28 -11.85 22.46 1.77
C ALA A 28 -10.79 21.85 0.85
N SER A 29 -9.51 22.27 0.96
CA SER A 29 -8.42 21.68 0.17
C SER A 29 -8.12 20.24 0.56
N ILE A 30 -8.16 19.90 1.86
CA ILE A 30 -8.03 18.50 2.32
C ILE A 30 -9.20 17.66 1.79
N GLN A 31 -10.43 18.18 1.82
CA GLN A 31 -11.59 17.47 1.30
C GLN A 31 -11.51 17.28 -0.23
N ALA A 32 -11.03 18.29 -0.94
CA ALA A 32 -10.81 18.24 -2.38
C ALA A 32 -9.78 17.17 -2.74
N ASN A 33 -8.66 17.06 -2.01
CA ASN A 33 -7.57 16.12 -2.29
C ASN A 33 -7.52 14.91 -1.38
N ARG A 34 -8.65 14.49 -0.82
CA ARG A 34 -8.67 13.44 0.21
C ARG A 34 -8.02 12.12 -0.23
N LEU A 35 -7.96 11.84 -1.54
CA LEU A 35 -7.32 10.63 -2.08
C LEU A 35 -5.79 10.77 -2.19
N LEU A 36 -5.26 11.98 -2.10
CA LEU A 36 -3.82 12.29 -2.11
C LEU A 36 -3.28 12.55 -0.71
N THR A 37 -4.07 13.19 0.16
CA THR A 37 -3.61 13.69 1.46
C THR A 37 -3.82 12.73 2.63
N GLY A 38 -3.96 11.43 2.36
CA GLY A 38 -4.12 10.42 3.41
C GLY A 38 -2.90 10.40 4.32
N ARG A 39 -3.06 10.57 5.63
CA ARG A 39 -1.92 10.65 6.57
C ARG A 39 -1.49 9.30 7.13
N SER A 40 -2.33 8.27 7.00
CA SER A 40 -1.90 6.90 7.32
C SER A 40 -0.79 6.45 6.38
N ARG A 41 0.13 5.64 6.91
CA ARG A 41 1.08 4.86 6.12
C ARG A 41 0.30 3.76 5.39
N VAL A 42 0.86 3.24 4.31
CA VAL A 42 0.16 2.29 3.43
C VAL A 42 1.09 1.15 3.01
N ALA A 43 0.49 -0.02 2.87
CA ALA A 43 1.13 -1.18 2.26
C ALA A 43 0.28 -1.70 1.10
N THR A 44 0.95 -2.30 0.11
CA THR A 44 0.29 -3.16 -0.87
C THR A 44 0.42 -4.61 -0.43
N ILE A 45 -0.68 -5.36 -0.50
CA ILE A 45 -0.66 -6.80 -0.26
C ILE A 45 -1.26 -7.51 -1.47
N LYS A 46 -0.47 -8.36 -2.13
CA LYS A 46 -0.94 -9.28 -3.16
C LYS A 46 -1.14 -10.65 -2.52
N THR A 47 -2.33 -11.22 -2.69
CA THR A 47 -2.68 -12.53 -2.12
C THR A 47 -2.94 -13.53 -3.23
N ARG A 48 -2.43 -14.75 -3.07
CA ARG A 48 -2.77 -15.90 -3.92
C ARG A 48 -3.09 -17.12 -3.07
N VAL A 49 -4.20 -17.79 -3.38
CA VAL A 49 -4.53 -19.11 -2.83
C VAL A 49 -4.06 -20.16 -3.82
N VAL A 50 -3.25 -21.12 -3.39
CA VAL A 50 -2.72 -22.19 -4.23
C VAL A 50 -3.23 -23.52 -3.70
N ARG A 51 -4.15 -24.12 -4.45
CA ARG A 51 -4.66 -25.48 -4.17
C ARG A 51 -3.62 -26.51 -4.55
N HIS A 52 -3.39 -27.46 -3.66
CA HIS A 52 -2.49 -28.57 -3.94
C HIS A 52 -3.19 -29.57 -4.87
N SER A 53 -2.46 -30.06 -5.87
CA SER A 53 -2.94 -31.09 -6.77
C SER A 53 -1.76 -31.91 -7.27
N LYS A 54 -2.02 -33.14 -7.72
CA LYS A 54 -0.98 -34.04 -8.25
C LYS A 54 -0.21 -33.47 -9.46
N HIS A 55 -0.79 -32.48 -10.14
CA HIS A 55 -0.22 -31.84 -11.33
C HIS A 55 0.27 -30.40 -11.07
N GLY A 56 0.19 -29.91 -9.83
CA GLY A 56 0.66 -28.58 -9.47
C GLY A 56 2.18 -28.52 -9.29
N ALA A 57 2.79 -27.36 -9.53
CA ALA A 57 4.18 -27.13 -9.20
C ALA A 57 4.42 -27.33 -7.68
N PRO A 58 5.45 -28.09 -7.27
CA PRO A 58 5.73 -28.35 -5.86
C PRO A 58 5.98 -27.06 -5.07
N LEU A 59 5.50 -27.02 -3.82
CA LEU A 59 5.78 -25.91 -2.90
C LEU A 59 7.29 -25.72 -2.70
N SER A 60 8.05 -26.82 -2.61
CA SER A 60 9.50 -26.81 -2.47
C SER A 60 10.21 -26.02 -3.58
N THR A 61 9.77 -26.16 -4.83
CA THR A 61 10.32 -25.39 -5.96
C THR A 61 10.13 -23.90 -5.76
N HIS A 62 8.96 -23.48 -5.27
CA HIS A 62 8.70 -22.07 -5.02
C HIS A 62 9.52 -21.51 -3.86
N LEU A 63 9.65 -22.27 -2.75
CA LEU A 63 10.48 -21.84 -1.62
C LEU A 63 11.95 -21.72 -2.00
N ASN A 64 12.47 -22.67 -2.77
CA ASN A 64 13.85 -22.63 -3.26
C ASN A 64 14.10 -21.40 -4.15
N TYR A 65 13.13 -21.04 -4.99
CA TYR A 65 13.18 -19.83 -5.80
C TYR A 65 13.26 -18.57 -4.91
N LEU A 66 12.38 -18.44 -3.92
CA LEU A 66 12.35 -17.31 -3.01
C LEU A 66 13.65 -17.13 -2.20
N SER A 67 14.25 -18.22 -1.73
CA SER A 67 15.53 -18.19 -0.99
C SER A 67 16.75 -17.94 -1.89
N ARG A 68 16.62 -18.13 -3.21
CA ARG A 68 17.73 -17.94 -4.15
C ARG A 68 17.78 -16.52 -4.69
N GLU A 69 16.61 -15.95 -4.97
CA GLU A 69 16.52 -14.57 -5.46
C GLU A 69 16.54 -13.53 -4.35
N GLY A 70 16.17 -13.88 -3.13
CA GLY A 70 16.14 -12.92 -2.04
C GLY A 70 17.53 -12.51 -1.58
N VAL A 71 17.74 -11.20 -1.46
CA VAL A 71 18.82 -10.63 -0.64
C VAL A 71 18.21 -9.83 0.50
N THR A 72 18.86 -9.87 1.66
CA THR A 72 18.51 -9.06 2.82
C THR A 72 18.98 -7.61 2.64
N ARG A 73 18.61 -6.73 3.58
CA ARG A 73 19.07 -5.34 3.61
C ARG A 73 20.60 -5.19 3.51
N ASP A 74 21.34 -6.12 4.10
CA ASP A 74 22.82 -6.12 4.15
C ASP A 74 23.46 -6.89 2.98
N ASP A 75 22.72 -7.11 1.88
CA ASP A 75 23.15 -7.82 0.68
C ASP A 75 23.57 -9.30 0.91
N ALA A 76 23.26 -9.85 2.08
CA ALA A 76 23.39 -11.27 2.36
C ALA A 76 22.25 -12.08 1.71
N LYS A 77 22.50 -13.37 1.46
CA LYS A 77 21.48 -14.30 0.95
C LYS A 77 20.31 -14.40 1.93
N ALA A 78 19.10 -14.15 1.43
CA ALA A 78 17.90 -14.16 2.27
C ALA A 78 17.59 -15.57 2.77
N ARG A 79 17.27 -15.66 4.07
CA ARG A 79 16.86 -16.88 4.75
C ARG A 79 15.39 -16.80 5.11
N MET A 80 14.74 -17.96 5.09
CA MET A 80 13.36 -18.04 5.57
C MET A 80 13.35 -17.81 7.08
N PHE A 81 12.36 -17.09 7.58
CA PHE A 81 12.10 -16.92 9.00
C PHE A 81 10.66 -17.31 9.31
N GLY A 82 10.39 -17.58 10.58
CA GLY A 82 9.06 -17.91 11.07
C GLY A 82 8.68 -17.07 12.30
N PRO A 83 7.63 -17.50 13.04
CA PRO A 83 7.14 -16.79 14.23
C PRO A 83 8.22 -16.48 15.26
N GLU A 84 9.12 -17.43 15.52
CA GLU A 84 10.14 -17.33 16.59
C GLU A 84 11.56 -17.71 16.12
N ILE A 85 11.73 -18.06 14.84
CA ILE A 85 13.01 -18.54 14.29
C ILE A 85 13.43 -17.67 13.11
N ASP A 86 14.73 -17.37 13.01
CA ASP A 86 15.31 -16.55 11.92
C ASP A 86 15.88 -17.36 10.76
N ASP A 87 16.01 -18.69 10.93
CA ASP A 87 16.45 -19.64 9.90
C ASP A 87 15.52 -20.85 9.89
N ALA A 88 14.33 -20.64 9.31
CA ALA A 88 13.29 -21.64 9.21
C ALA A 88 13.61 -22.69 8.12
N SER A 89 13.51 -23.96 8.48
CA SER A 89 13.66 -25.09 7.56
C SER A 89 12.51 -25.14 6.54
N THR A 90 12.83 -24.91 5.27
CA THR A 90 11.88 -25.05 4.16
C THR A 90 11.41 -26.49 4.00
N THR A 91 12.31 -27.46 4.24
CA THR A 91 12.00 -28.89 4.16
C THR A 91 10.95 -29.30 5.18
N ASP A 92 11.10 -28.86 6.44
CA ASP A 92 10.15 -29.20 7.50
C ASP A 92 8.80 -28.53 7.26
N PHE A 93 8.80 -27.28 6.80
CA PHE A 93 7.57 -26.59 6.43
C PHE A 93 6.83 -27.29 5.29
N VAL A 94 7.54 -27.72 4.23
CA VAL A 94 6.96 -28.48 3.11
C VAL A 94 6.39 -29.81 3.59
N ALA A 95 7.09 -30.51 4.48
CA ALA A 95 6.61 -31.77 5.05
C ALA A 95 5.29 -31.56 5.81
N ARG A 96 5.18 -30.50 6.61
CA ARG A 96 3.93 -30.13 7.29
C ARG A 96 2.81 -29.79 6.31
N CYS A 97 3.12 -29.16 5.18
CA CYS A 97 2.14 -28.76 4.17
C CYS A 97 1.63 -29.92 3.28
N LYS A 98 2.22 -31.12 3.35
CA LYS A 98 2.04 -32.19 2.34
C LYS A 98 0.57 -32.57 2.10
N ASP A 99 -0.22 -32.63 3.16
CA ASP A 99 -1.63 -33.06 3.15
C ASP A 99 -2.60 -31.88 3.33
N ASP A 100 -2.11 -30.64 3.17
CA ASP A 100 -2.94 -29.46 3.17
C ASP A 100 -3.70 -29.36 1.84
N ARG A 101 -4.97 -28.94 1.88
CA ARG A 101 -5.75 -28.71 0.65
C ARG A 101 -5.19 -27.56 -0.17
N HIS A 102 -4.68 -26.52 0.50
CA HIS A 102 -4.16 -25.31 -0.11
C HIS A 102 -3.15 -24.63 0.81
N HIS A 103 -2.44 -23.64 0.26
CA HIS A 103 -1.68 -22.66 1.04
C HIS A 103 -1.95 -21.26 0.50
N PHE A 104 -1.66 -20.26 1.31
CA PHE A 104 -1.70 -18.86 0.92
C PHE A 104 -0.29 -18.36 0.64
N ARG A 105 -0.18 -17.48 -0.35
CA ARG A 105 1.02 -16.71 -0.63
C ARG A 105 0.67 -15.24 -0.55
N PHE A 106 1.37 -14.52 0.30
CA PHE A 106 1.25 -13.08 0.42
C PHE A 106 2.55 -12.42 -0.05
N ILE A 107 2.41 -11.34 -0.82
CA ILE A 107 3.50 -10.39 -1.06
C ILE A 107 3.09 -9.11 -0.36
N VAL A 108 3.80 -8.76 0.70
CA VAL A 108 3.56 -7.55 1.50
C VAL A 108 4.62 -6.53 1.15
N SER A 109 4.20 -5.37 0.65
CA SER A 109 5.08 -4.28 0.23
C SER A 109 4.69 -2.98 0.93
N PRO A 110 5.32 -2.68 2.09
CA PRO A 110 5.20 -1.36 2.71
C PRO A 110 5.76 -0.29 1.76
N GLU A 111 5.04 0.82 1.57
CA GLU A 111 5.54 1.88 0.67
C GLU A 111 6.80 2.57 1.19
N ASP A 112 6.95 2.61 2.52
CA ASP A 112 8.05 3.27 3.23
C ASP A 112 9.00 2.23 3.86
N ALA A 113 9.11 1.03 3.27
CA ALA A 113 9.87 -0.10 3.82
C ALA A 113 11.34 0.22 4.18
N VAL A 114 11.97 1.14 3.46
CA VAL A 114 13.37 1.55 3.69
C VAL A 114 13.55 2.33 5.00
N GLU A 115 12.50 3.04 5.43
CA GLU A 115 12.47 3.81 6.68
C GLU A 115 12.13 2.93 7.88
N MET A 116 11.61 1.72 7.65
CA MET A 116 11.29 0.76 8.70
C MET A 116 12.57 0.13 9.27
N ALA A 117 12.53 -0.15 10.57
CA ALA A 117 13.66 -0.69 11.30
C ALA A 117 13.97 -2.13 10.86
N ASP A 118 12.96 -3.00 10.88
CA ASP A 118 13.11 -4.42 10.55
C ASP A 118 11.83 -5.02 9.96
N LEU A 119 11.91 -5.52 8.73
CA LEU A 119 10.79 -6.15 8.04
C LEU A 119 10.40 -7.51 8.64
N LYS A 120 11.34 -8.20 9.32
CA LYS A 120 11.03 -9.48 9.98
C LYS A 120 10.12 -9.28 11.19
N SER A 121 10.49 -8.35 12.07
CA SER A 121 9.69 -7.97 13.23
C SER A 121 8.31 -7.45 12.82
N PHE A 122 8.24 -6.55 11.83
CA PHE A 122 6.98 -6.11 11.26
C PHE A 122 6.12 -7.27 10.75
N THR A 123 6.71 -8.24 10.05
CA THR A 123 5.98 -9.42 9.54
C THR A 123 5.44 -10.26 10.69
N ARG A 124 6.21 -10.49 11.75
CA ARG A 124 5.75 -11.23 12.95
C ARG A 124 4.56 -10.54 13.60
N ASP A 125 4.62 -9.22 13.76
CA ASP A 125 3.52 -8.45 14.35
C ASP A 125 2.26 -8.48 13.48
N LEU A 126 2.42 -8.38 12.16
CA LEU A 126 1.31 -8.53 11.21
C LEU A 126 0.66 -9.91 11.34
N MET A 127 1.46 -10.97 11.38
CA MET A 127 0.94 -12.34 11.49
C MET A 127 0.25 -12.60 12.84
N ARG A 128 0.74 -12.01 13.94
CA ARG A 128 0.06 -12.07 15.26
C ARG A 128 -1.29 -11.34 15.25
N LEU A 129 -1.38 -10.19 14.60
CA LEU A 129 -2.66 -9.51 14.43
C LEU A 129 -3.64 -10.34 13.60
N MET A 130 -3.14 -11.03 12.57
CA MET A 130 -3.96 -11.96 11.79
C MET A 130 -4.44 -13.16 12.61
N GLU A 131 -3.59 -13.78 13.42
CA GLU A 131 -3.99 -14.86 14.34
C GLU A 131 -5.16 -14.41 15.22
N LYS A 132 -5.05 -13.21 15.80
CA LYS A 132 -6.10 -12.63 16.64
C LYS A 132 -7.40 -12.35 15.86
N ASP A 133 -7.29 -11.78 14.66
CA ASP A 133 -8.46 -11.46 13.83
C ASP A 133 -9.16 -12.72 13.30
N LEU A 134 -8.40 -13.79 13.02
CA LEU A 134 -8.91 -15.07 12.50
C LEU A 134 -9.31 -16.05 13.61
N GLY A 135 -8.87 -15.84 14.85
CA GLY A 135 -9.21 -16.67 16.00
C GLY A 135 -8.56 -18.05 16.00
N THR A 136 -7.40 -18.21 15.37
CA THR A 136 -6.65 -19.47 15.24
C THR A 136 -5.16 -19.19 15.08
N ALA A 137 -4.30 -20.08 15.58
CA ALA A 137 -2.87 -19.96 15.37
C ALA A 137 -2.50 -20.19 13.89
N LEU A 138 -1.45 -19.52 13.40
CA LEU A 138 -1.03 -19.57 12.00
C LEU A 138 0.37 -20.19 11.85
N ASP A 139 0.48 -21.24 11.03
CA ASP A 139 1.78 -21.86 10.66
C ASP A 139 2.28 -21.28 9.33
N TRP A 140 3.34 -20.47 9.38
CA TRP A 140 3.88 -19.75 8.24
C TRP A 140 5.41 -19.67 8.26
N ILE A 141 5.97 -19.46 7.07
CA ILE A 141 7.36 -19.01 6.87
C ILE A 141 7.38 -17.82 5.93
N ALA A 142 8.39 -16.97 6.04
CA ALA A 142 8.51 -15.77 5.23
C ALA A 142 9.95 -15.46 4.87
N VAL A 143 10.13 -14.59 3.89
CA VAL A 143 11.44 -14.03 3.51
C VAL A 143 11.26 -12.60 3.02
N ASP A 144 12.13 -11.69 3.47
CA ASP A 144 12.19 -10.32 2.99
C ASP A 144 13.23 -10.17 1.86
N HIS A 145 12.86 -9.41 0.82
CA HIS A 145 13.65 -9.17 -0.38
C HIS A 145 13.94 -7.66 -0.49
N TRP A 146 15.22 -7.32 -0.61
CA TRP A 146 15.72 -5.93 -0.73
C TRP A 146 16.39 -5.61 -2.06
N ASN A 147 16.58 -6.60 -2.94
CA ASN A 147 17.17 -6.40 -4.27
C ASN A 147 16.25 -5.70 -5.27
N THR A 148 14.97 -5.47 -4.95
CA THR A 148 14.03 -4.78 -5.84
C THR A 148 13.86 -3.31 -5.46
N ASP A 149 13.43 -2.47 -6.42
CA ASP A 149 13.18 -1.03 -6.20
C ASP A 149 12.29 -0.72 -4.98
N ASN A 150 11.46 -1.67 -4.56
CA ASN A 150 10.68 -1.59 -3.32
C ASN A 150 10.90 -2.87 -2.49
N PRO A 151 11.49 -2.79 -1.29
CA PRO A 151 11.60 -3.94 -0.41
C PRO A 151 10.23 -4.55 -0.10
N HIS A 152 10.15 -5.88 -0.07
CA HIS A 152 8.90 -6.59 0.14
C HIS A 152 9.11 -7.94 0.82
N ILE A 153 8.06 -8.47 1.45
CA ILE A 153 8.07 -9.74 2.15
C ILE A 153 7.19 -10.74 1.40
N HIS A 154 7.72 -11.94 1.15
CA HIS A 154 6.92 -13.10 0.77
C HIS A 154 6.57 -13.90 2.02
N VAL A 155 5.28 -14.08 2.28
CA VAL A 155 4.80 -14.93 3.38
C VAL A 155 4.05 -16.12 2.78
N ILE A 156 4.43 -17.32 3.22
CA ILE A 156 3.77 -18.57 2.87
C ILE A 156 3.06 -19.08 4.12
N LEU A 157 1.74 -19.09 4.08
CA LEU A 157 0.88 -19.50 5.18
C LEU A 157 0.17 -20.80 4.84
N ARG A 158 0.21 -21.77 5.75
CA ARG A 158 -0.53 -23.04 5.60
C ARG A 158 -2.04 -22.82 5.52
N GLY A 159 -2.70 -23.68 4.76
CA GLY A 159 -4.16 -23.66 4.64
C GLY A 159 -4.87 -24.44 5.75
N ARG A 160 -4.29 -24.53 6.94
CA ARG A 160 -4.81 -25.27 8.09
C ARG A 160 -4.91 -24.38 9.33
N THR A 161 -5.94 -24.61 10.12
CA THR A 161 -6.12 -24.07 11.47
C THR A 161 -5.43 -24.96 12.51
N ASP A 162 -5.30 -24.46 13.74
CA ASP A 162 -4.74 -25.19 14.89
C ASP A 162 -5.54 -26.42 15.32
N ASP A 163 -6.86 -26.44 15.08
CA ASP A 163 -7.72 -27.63 15.26
C ASP A 163 -7.66 -28.61 14.06
N GLY A 164 -6.79 -28.34 13.08
CA GLY A 164 -6.54 -29.18 11.92
C GLY A 164 -7.57 -29.06 10.80
N GLN A 165 -8.54 -28.15 10.87
CA GLN A 165 -9.47 -27.88 9.77
C GLN A 165 -8.82 -27.05 8.65
N ASP A 166 -9.52 -26.92 7.52
CA ASP A 166 -9.07 -26.06 6.42
C ASP A 166 -9.24 -24.58 6.81
N LEU A 167 -8.15 -23.81 6.81
CA LEU A 167 -8.18 -22.36 7.01
C LEU A 167 -8.85 -21.67 5.81
N VAL A 168 -9.99 -21.01 6.06
CA VAL A 168 -10.72 -20.20 5.08
C VAL A 168 -10.73 -18.75 5.55
N ILE A 169 -10.10 -17.87 4.76
CA ILE A 169 -10.02 -16.44 5.06
C ILE A 169 -11.08 -15.70 4.23
N SER A 170 -11.87 -14.83 4.86
CA SER A 170 -12.92 -14.08 4.19
C SER A 170 -12.36 -13.17 3.09
N ARG A 171 -13.12 -13.00 2.01
CA ARG A 171 -12.73 -12.12 0.91
C ARG A 171 -12.52 -10.67 1.36
N ASP A 172 -13.32 -10.19 2.32
CA ASP A 172 -13.18 -8.84 2.86
C ASP A 172 -11.89 -8.67 3.66
N TYR A 173 -11.50 -9.69 4.44
CA TYR A 173 -10.24 -9.64 5.17
C TYR A 173 -9.03 -9.64 4.23
N ILE A 174 -9.03 -10.52 3.21
CA ILE A 174 -7.97 -10.56 2.19
C ILE A 174 -7.92 -9.26 1.38
N SER A 175 -9.07 -8.71 1.00
CA SER A 175 -9.10 -7.54 0.12
C SER A 175 -8.80 -6.23 0.84
N ARG A 176 -9.12 -6.12 2.14
CA ARG A 176 -8.99 -4.88 2.93
C ARG A 176 -8.37 -5.10 4.30
N GLY A 177 -8.92 -5.99 5.12
CA GLY A 177 -8.56 -6.12 6.54
C GLY A 177 -7.06 -6.30 6.79
N MET A 178 -6.40 -7.20 6.06
CA MET A 178 -4.96 -7.43 6.19
C MET A 178 -4.12 -6.18 5.84
N ARG A 179 -4.55 -5.41 4.83
CA ARG A 179 -3.89 -4.16 4.44
C ARG A 179 -4.06 -3.09 5.51
N ASP A 180 -5.24 -3.02 6.12
CA ASP A 180 -5.54 -2.06 7.17
C ASP A 180 -4.66 -2.34 8.41
N ARG A 181 -4.51 -3.62 8.81
CA ARG A 181 -3.57 -4.03 9.88
C ARG A 181 -2.12 -3.67 9.57
N ALA A 182 -1.65 -3.97 8.37
CA ALA A 182 -0.30 -3.59 7.95
C ALA A 182 -0.11 -2.07 8.01
N SER A 183 -1.08 -1.30 7.53
CA SER A 183 -1.06 0.17 7.53
C SER A 183 -1.07 0.76 8.95
N GLU A 184 -1.83 0.15 9.86
CA GLU A 184 -1.82 0.48 11.28
C GLU A 184 -0.43 0.27 11.90
N LEU A 185 0.18 -0.90 11.70
CA LEU A 185 1.52 -1.20 12.22
C LEU A 185 2.58 -0.23 11.70
N ILE A 186 2.61 0.03 10.38
CA ILE A 186 3.59 0.97 9.80
C ILE A 186 3.36 2.39 10.35
N THR A 187 2.11 2.79 10.53
CA THR A 187 1.78 4.11 11.10
C THR A 187 2.15 4.20 12.58
N GLN A 188 2.07 3.10 13.33
CA GLN A 188 2.53 3.06 14.73
C GLN A 188 4.06 3.21 14.81
N GLU A 189 4.80 2.57 13.91
CA GLU A 189 6.27 2.63 13.88
C GLU A 189 6.80 3.98 13.38
N LEU A 190 6.32 4.44 12.22
CA LEU A 190 6.87 5.62 11.52
C LEU A 190 6.09 6.91 11.80
N GLY A 191 4.98 6.83 12.54
CA GLY A 191 4.02 7.91 12.68
C GLY A 191 3.24 8.22 11.39
N PRO A 192 2.29 9.17 11.47
CA PRO A 192 1.55 9.62 10.29
C PRO A 192 2.46 10.37 9.31
N ARG A 193 2.13 10.28 8.02
CA ARG A 193 2.84 10.99 6.95
C ARG A 193 2.78 12.51 7.16
N SER A 194 3.94 13.14 7.03
CA SER A 194 4.12 14.59 6.95
C SER A 194 3.63 15.14 5.60
N ASP A 195 3.38 16.44 5.52
CA ASP A 195 2.97 17.09 4.27
C ASP A 195 4.05 16.93 3.17
N LEU A 196 5.34 16.91 3.55
CA LEU A 196 6.45 16.69 2.63
C LEU A 196 6.45 15.27 2.05
N GLU A 197 6.25 14.25 2.87
CA GLU A 197 6.17 12.85 2.41
C GLU A 197 4.97 12.64 1.49
N ILE A 198 3.81 13.22 1.83
CA ILE A 198 2.63 13.23 0.96
C ILE A 198 2.99 13.85 -0.39
N ARG A 199 3.62 15.03 -0.41
CA ARG A 199 4.00 15.70 -1.65
C ARG A 199 4.95 14.86 -2.51
N ARG A 200 5.99 14.28 -1.89
CA ARG A 200 6.93 13.38 -2.57
C ARG A 200 6.25 12.13 -3.13
N HIS A 201 5.30 11.56 -2.38
CA HIS A 201 4.52 10.42 -2.82
C HIS A 201 3.63 10.76 -4.03
N VAL A 202 2.97 11.92 -4.05
CA VAL A 202 2.18 12.37 -5.21
C VAL A 202 3.09 12.69 -6.41
N GLN A 203 4.25 13.33 -6.19
CA GLN A 203 5.21 13.64 -7.25
C GLN A 203 5.67 12.38 -8.00
N ARG A 204 5.95 11.28 -7.29
CA ARG A 204 6.35 9.99 -7.89
C ARG A 204 5.28 9.39 -8.81
N GLN A 205 4.02 9.79 -8.67
CA GLN A 205 2.91 9.29 -9.48
C GLN A 205 2.78 10.01 -10.83
N VAL A 206 3.37 11.20 -10.98
CA VAL A 206 3.26 12.02 -12.19
C VAL A 206 3.70 11.23 -13.43
N GLU A 207 4.92 10.66 -13.37
CA GLU A 207 5.53 9.91 -14.49
C GLU A 207 5.17 8.42 -14.51
N ALA A 208 4.43 7.92 -13.53
CA ALA A 208 4.22 6.49 -13.35
C ALA A 208 3.33 5.89 -14.45
N GLU A 209 3.83 4.91 -15.20
CA GLU A 209 3.08 4.20 -16.24
C GLU A 209 2.20 3.09 -15.67
N ARG A 210 1.41 3.44 -14.66
CA ARG A 210 0.43 2.59 -13.99
C ARG A 210 -0.73 3.42 -13.47
N TRP A 211 -1.83 2.79 -13.10
CA TRP A 211 -2.96 3.49 -12.45
C TRP A 211 -2.61 3.87 -11.01
N THR A 212 -2.80 5.14 -10.64
CA THR A 212 -2.32 5.70 -9.37
C THR A 212 -3.42 6.39 -8.54
N GLY A 213 -3.07 6.90 -7.35
CA GLY A 213 -3.96 7.74 -6.55
C GLY A 213 -4.22 9.09 -7.18
N LEU A 214 -3.24 9.63 -7.92
CA LEU A 214 -3.38 10.88 -8.67
C LEU A 214 -4.43 10.76 -9.76
N ASP A 215 -4.48 9.64 -10.48
CA ASP A 215 -5.51 9.38 -11.49
C ASP A 215 -6.91 9.28 -10.86
N ARG A 216 -7.04 8.55 -9.74
CA ARG A 216 -8.32 8.47 -8.99
C ARG A 216 -8.78 9.84 -8.49
N GLN A 217 -7.84 10.70 -8.10
CA GLN A 217 -8.16 12.07 -7.69
C GLN A 217 -8.60 12.91 -8.90
N LEU A 218 -7.92 12.80 -10.04
CA LEU A 218 -8.29 13.48 -11.29
C LEU A 218 -9.71 13.09 -11.76
N MET A 219 -10.02 11.78 -11.76
CA MET A 219 -11.38 11.31 -12.10
C MET A 219 -12.45 11.82 -11.13
N ARG A 220 -12.08 11.99 -9.86
CA ARG A 220 -12.97 12.60 -8.86
C ARG A 220 -13.16 14.10 -9.09
N ASP A 221 -12.11 14.79 -9.52
CA ASP A 221 -12.12 16.22 -9.82
C ASP A 221 -12.95 16.54 -11.07
N ALA A 222 -13.02 15.60 -12.03
CA ALA A 222 -13.82 15.73 -13.26
C ALA A 222 -15.33 15.91 -13.03
N ARG A 223 -15.85 15.41 -11.89
CA ARG A 223 -17.28 15.41 -11.49
C ARG A 223 -18.22 15.04 -12.67
N ASP A 224 -19.47 15.50 -12.65
CA ASP A 224 -20.56 15.03 -13.51
C ASP A 224 -20.37 15.37 -15.01
N ASN A 225 -19.45 16.28 -15.34
CA ASN A 225 -19.25 16.78 -16.71
C ASN A 225 -18.06 16.11 -17.43
N ALA A 226 -17.37 15.16 -16.79
CA ALA A 226 -16.16 14.48 -17.30
C ALA A 226 -14.97 15.41 -17.65
N VAL A 227 -15.08 16.71 -17.38
CA VAL A 227 -14.04 17.72 -17.63
C VAL A 227 -13.32 18.06 -16.34
N ILE A 228 -11.99 17.93 -16.35
CA ILE A 228 -11.11 18.37 -15.28
C ILE A 228 -10.69 19.80 -15.57
N ASP A 229 -11.17 20.73 -14.74
CA ASP A 229 -10.82 22.15 -14.85
C ASP A 229 -9.72 22.52 -13.84
N LEU A 230 -8.53 22.80 -14.37
CA LEU A 230 -7.36 23.32 -13.66
C LEU A 230 -7.00 24.75 -14.10
N ALA A 231 -7.88 25.44 -14.83
CA ALA A 231 -7.65 26.81 -15.23
C ALA A 231 -7.54 27.73 -14.00
N PRO A 232 -6.64 28.73 -14.00
CA PRO A 232 -6.58 29.72 -12.93
C PRO A 232 -7.90 30.51 -12.87
N HIS A 233 -8.49 30.59 -11.68
CA HIS A 233 -9.68 31.39 -11.43
C HIS A 233 -9.33 32.50 -10.43
N ALA A 234 -9.69 33.74 -10.72
CA ALA A 234 -9.41 34.89 -9.84
C ALA A 234 -10.02 34.71 -8.43
N ASP A 235 -11.13 33.98 -8.35
CA ASP A 235 -11.91 33.81 -7.13
C ASP A 235 -11.50 32.57 -6.31
N ARG A 236 -10.52 31.79 -6.79
CA ARG A 236 -10.13 30.52 -6.18
C ARG A 236 -8.62 30.41 -6.02
N LEU A 237 -8.19 30.14 -4.79
CA LEU A 237 -6.80 29.77 -4.53
C LEU A 237 -6.45 28.49 -5.31
N PRO A 238 -5.31 28.46 -6.03
CA PRO A 238 -4.84 27.26 -6.69
C PRO A 238 -4.71 26.12 -5.69
N ASP A 239 -5.16 24.94 -6.12
CA ASP A 239 -5.02 23.75 -5.33
C ASP A 239 -3.53 23.41 -5.12
N GLU A 240 -3.16 22.92 -3.93
CA GLU A 240 -1.77 22.61 -3.55
C GLU A 240 -1.10 21.63 -4.54
N PHE A 241 -1.90 20.74 -5.11
CA PHE A 241 -1.47 19.70 -6.05
C PHE A 241 -1.73 20.06 -7.52
N THR A 242 -2.15 21.30 -7.84
CA THR A 242 -2.49 21.71 -9.22
C THR A 242 -1.37 21.42 -10.21
N ALA A 243 -0.13 21.77 -9.87
CA ALA A 243 1.02 21.54 -10.74
C ALA A 243 1.27 20.04 -10.99
N LEU A 244 1.08 19.19 -9.98
CA LEU A 244 1.24 17.74 -10.11
C LEU A 244 0.12 17.11 -10.92
N LYS A 245 -1.12 17.57 -10.73
CA LYS A 245 -2.29 17.18 -11.53
C LYS A 245 -2.08 17.53 -13.00
N LEU A 246 -1.62 18.74 -13.30
CA LEU A 246 -1.32 19.16 -14.66
C LEU A 246 -0.18 18.35 -15.29
N GLY A 247 0.91 18.14 -14.55
CA GLY A 247 2.01 17.28 -15.00
C GLY A 247 1.53 15.86 -15.32
N ARG A 248 0.64 15.30 -14.48
CA ARG A 248 0.05 13.98 -14.73
C ARG A 248 -0.83 13.97 -15.97
N LEU A 249 -1.68 14.96 -16.17
CA LEU A 249 -2.53 15.06 -17.37
C LEU A 249 -1.68 15.17 -18.65
N ARG A 250 -0.58 15.93 -18.61
CA ARG A 250 0.40 15.97 -19.71
C ARG A 250 1.04 14.61 -19.96
N LYS A 251 1.42 13.87 -18.92
CA LYS A 251 1.91 12.48 -19.08
C LYS A 251 0.84 11.55 -19.67
N LEU A 252 -0.43 11.71 -19.29
CA LEU A 252 -1.52 10.92 -19.87
C LEU A 252 -1.76 11.30 -21.34
N GLU A 253 -1.63 12.57 -21.70
CA GLU A 253 -1.71 13.06 -23.09
C GLU A 253 -0.62 12.44 -23.96
N THR A 254 0.62 12.35 -23.50
CA THR A 254 1.70 11.68 -24.27
C THR A 254 1.46 10.19 -24.48
N LEU A 255 0.63 9.56 -23.64
CA LEU A 255 0.18 8.17 -23.78
C LEU A 255 -1.12 8.03 -24.60
N GLY A 256 -1.69 9.13 -25.09
CA GLY A 256 -2.97 9.14 -25.80
C GLY A 256 -4.16 8.76 -24.90
N LEU A 257 -4.07 9.10 -23.61
CA LEU A 257 -5.06 8.81 -22.57
C LEU A 257 -5.75 10.05 -22.01
N ALA A 258 -5.30 11.25 -22.37
CA ALA A 258 -5.96 12.51 -22.03
C ALA A 258 -5.82 13.50 -23.18
N GLU A 259 -6.74 14.45 -23.25
CA GLU A 259 -6.75 15.53 -24.26
C GLU A 259 -7.09 16.86 -23.59
N GLN A 260 -6.45 17.93 -24.06
CA GLN A 260 -6.76 19.29 -23.65
C GLN A 260 -7.83 19.89 -24.56
N LEU A 261 -9.03 20.14 -24.02
CA LEU A 261 -10.14 20.77 -24.76
C LEU A 261 -9.98 22.30 -24.87
N GLY A 262 -9.31 22.91 -23.88
CA GLY A 262 -9.08 24.36 -23.81
C GLY A 262 -8.03 24.70 -22.74
N PRO A 263 -7.62 25.97 -22.58
CA PRO A 263 -6.62 26.36 -21.60
C PRO A 263 -6.97 25.89 -20.18
N GLY A 264 -6.21 24.93 -19.64
CA GLY A 264 -6.44 24.35 -18.31
C GLY A 264 -7.60 23.35 -18.19
N GLN A 265 -8.33 23.05 -19.28
CA GLN A 265 -9.47 22.11 -19.28
C GLN A 265 -9.13 20.83 -20.02
N TRP A 266 -9.39 19.70 -19.37
CA TRP A 266 -8.92 18.39 -19.80
C TRP A 266 -10.00 17.33 -19.74
N ILE A 267 -9.93 16.37 -20.65
CA ILE A 267 -10.71 15.14 -20.58
C ILE A 267 -9.75 13.95 -20.49
N VAL A 268 -10.08 12.97 -19.66
CA VAL A 268 -9.35 11.70 -19.57
C VAL A 268 -10.19 10.64 -20.28
N SER A 269 -9.53 9.85 -21.13
CA SER A 269 -10.18 8.81 -21.91
C SER A 269 -10.79 7.74 -21.00
N GLU A 270 -11.97 7.22 -21.35
CA GLU A 270 -12.64 6.15 -20.58
C GLU A 270 -11.80 4.87 -20.47
N ARG A 271 -10.91 4.62 -21.44
CA ARG A 271 -9.98 3.48 -21.44
C ARG A 271 -8.72 3.70 -20.60
N ALA A 272 -8.53 4.88 -20.00
CA ALA A 272 -7.29 5.23 -19.28
C ALA A 272 -7.03 4.28 -18.12
N GLU A 273 -8.04 3.97 -17.30
CA GLU A 273 -7.86 3.07 -16.16
C GLU A 273 -7.43 1.67 -16.60
N ALA A 274 -8.15 1.08 -17.57
CA ALA A 274 -7.83 -0.26 -18.08
C ALA A 274 -6.42 -0.32 -18.68
N THR A 275 -6.08 0.67 -19.52
CA THR A 275 -4.77 0.75 -20.17
C THR A 275 -3.64 0.87 -19.15
N LEU A 276 -3.77 1.77 -18.17
CA LEU A 276 -2.74 1.97 -17.15
C LEU A 276 -2.60 0.80 -16.19
N ARG A 277 -3.68 0.07 -15.88
CA ARG A 277 -3.60 -1.17 -15.10
C ARG A 277 -2.81 -2.23 -15.87
N GLU A 278 -3.10 -2.41 -17.15
CA GLU A 278 -2.38 -3.36 -18.00
C GLU A 278 -0.89 -3.00 -18.15
N MET A 279 -0.57 -1.72 -18.38
CA MET A 279 0.82 -1.25 -18.42
C MET A 279 1.56 -1.54 -17.11
N GLY A 280 0.92 -1.29 -15.97
CA GLY A 280 1.48 -1.61 -14.66
C GLY A 280 1.74 -3.10 -14.46
N GLU A 281 0.80 -3.96 -14.87
CA GLU A 281 0.95 -5.41 -14.81
C GLU A 281 2.09 -5.92 -15.70
N ARG A 282 2.20 -5.39 -16.92
CA ARG A 282 3.30 -5.72 -17.85
C ARG A 282 4.66 -5.29 -17.28
N ALA A 283 4.75 -4.08 -16.73
CA ALA A 283 5.98 -3.62 -16.08
C ALA A 283 6.37 -4.53 -14.90
N ASP A 284 5.40 -4.97 -14.09
CA ASP A 284 5.61 -5.93 -13.00
C ASP A 284 6.05 -7.31 -13.51
N ILE A 285 5.59 -7.76 -14.69
CA ILE A 285 6.02 -9.02 -15.31
C ILE A 285 7.43 -8.90 -15.86
N ILE A 286 7.73 -7.83 -16.61
CA ILE A 286 9.05 -7.56 -17.20
C ILE A 286 10.11 -7.48 -16.10
N LYS A 287 9.83 -6.79 -14.99
CA LYS A 287 10.74 -6.74 -13.83
C LYS A 287 11.00 -8.11 -13.20
N ARG A 288 10.07 -9.07 -13.35
CA ARG A 288 10.21 -10.45 -12.89
C ARG A 288 10.88 -11.38 -13.91
N LEU A 289 10.91 -11.02 -15.20
CA LEU A 289 11.51 -11.82 -16.27
C LEU A 289 12.93 -11.39 -16.66
N HIS A 290 13.26 -10.11 -16.51
CA HIS A 290 14.60 -9.57 -16.79
C HIS A 290 15.54 -9.62 -15.58
N ARG A 291 15.31 -10.58 -14.70
CA ARG A 291 16.17 -10.88 -13.55
C ARG A 291 16.39 -12.38 -13.50
#